data_AF-A0A382VGF7-F1
#
_entry.id   AF-A0A382VGF7-F1
#
_cell.length_a   1.000
_cell.length_b   1.000
_cell.length_c   1.000
_cell.angle_alpha   90.00
_cell.angle_beta   90.00
_cell.angle_gamma   90.00
#
_symmetry.space_group_name_H-M   'P 1'
#
loop_
_entity.id
_entity.type
_entity.pdbx_description
1 polymer ?
#
loop_
_entity_poly.entity_id
_entity_poly.type
_entity_poly.pdbx_seq_one_letter_code
_entity_poly.pdbx_strand_id
1 'polypeptide(L)'
;MKIFLVQDGEASGPFAEAEVRDWLKSGKIPPDTYATSDGLDEWKPVGEVLLEESETSSNPSRVPSELPAEIIEPEHDQNIQQPVEP
;
A
#
# COMPACT_ATOMS: atom_id res chain seq x y z
N MET A 1 14.32 -13.59 -5.36
CA MET A 1 14.87 -12.73 -6.45
C MET A 1 16.00 -11.85 -5.88
N LYS A 2 16.58 -10.91 -6.65
CA LYS A 2 17.50 -9.88 -6.13
C LYS A 2 16.71 -8.60 -5.84
N ILE A 3 16.92 -7.99 -4.69
CA ILE A 3 16.24 -6.77 -4.25
C ILE A 3 17.26 -5.65 -4.05
N PHE A 4 16.95 -4.46 -4.54
CA PHE A 4 17.69 -3.24 -4.27
C PHE A 4 16.88 -2.37 -3.31
N LEU A 5 17.53 -1.79 -2.31
CA LEU A 5 16.92 -0.96 -1.28
C LEU A 5 17.48 0.46 -1.38
N VAL A 6 16.64 1.49 -1.30
CA VAL A 6 17.12 2.87 -1.15
C VAL A 6 17.44 3.12 0.32
N GLN A 7 18.73 3.23 0.63
CA GLN A 7 19.21 3.60 1.96
C GLN A 7 19.98 4.91 1.84
N ASP A 8 19.64 5.90 2.67
CA ASP A 8 20.28 7.22 2.67
C ASP A 8 20.22 7.94 1.30
N GLY A 9 19.20 7.63 0.49
CA GLY A 9 19.04 8.18 -0.86
C GLY A 9 19.82 7.45 -1.95
N GLU A 10 20.56 6.39 -1.62
CA GLU A 10 21.31 5.58 -2.59
C GLU A 10 20.77 4.15 -2.68
N ALA A 11 20.74 3.62 -3.91
CA ALA A 11 20.34 2.25 -4.16
C ALA A 11 21.45 1.28 -3.71
N SER A 12 21.21 0.60 -2.60
CA SER A 12 22.07 -0.44 -2.05
C SER A 12 21.56 -1.81 -2.48
N GLY A 13 22.45 -2.64 -3.04
CA GLY A 13 22.09 -3.99 -3.47
C GLY A 13 23.06 -4.59 -4.50
N PRO A 14 22.76 -5.77 -5.05
CA PRO A 14 21.56 -6.58 -4.80
C PRO A 14 21.61 -7.39 -3.49
N PHE A 15 20.49 -7.44 -2.77
CA PHE A 15 20.27 -8.28 -1.60
C PHE A 15 19.33 -9.45 -1.92
N ALA A 16 19.41 -10.52 -1.14
CA ALA A 16 18.44 -11.60 -1.23
C ALA A 16 17.15 -11.21 -0.50
N GLU A 17 15.99 -11.60 -1.04
CA GLU A 17 14.68 -11.39 -0.41
C GLU A 17 14.65 -11.87 1.06
N ALA A 18 15.24 -13.03 1.34
CA ALA A 18 15.31 -13.57 2.69
C ALA A 18 16.04 -12.64 3.66
N GLU A 19 17.12 -11.99 3.22
CA GLU A 19 17.90 -11.02 3.99
C GLU A 19 17.10 -9.73 4.24
N VAL A 20 16.46 -9.22 3.19
CA VAL A 20 15.61 -8.02 3.29
C VAL A 20 14.44 -8.26 4.24
N ARG A 21 13.81 -9.44 4.16
CA ARG A 21 12.73 -9.85 5.05
C ARG A 21 13.21 -10.03 6.49
N ASP A 22 14.42 -10.54 6.69
CA ASP A 22 15.04 -10.62 8.01
C ASP A 22 15.29 -9.23 8.60
N TRP A 23 15.79 -8.28 7.80
CA TRP A 23 15.99 -6.90 8.22
C TRP A 23 14.69 -6.19 8.57
N LEU A 24 13.61 -6.44 7.81
CA LEU A 24 12.29 -5.95 8.12
C LEU A 24 11.78 -6.48 9.47
N LYS A 25 11.93 -7.80 9.69
CA LYS A 25 11.53 -8.46 10.94
C LYS A 25 12.38 -8.02 12.14
N SER A 26 13.66 -7.79 11.91
CA SER A 26 14.59 -7.30 12.92
C SER A 26 14.42 -5.80 13.20
N GLY A 27 13.65 -5.06 12.39
CA GLY A 27 13.53 -3.61 12.49
C GLY A 27 14.78 -2.84 12.07
N LYS A 28 15.68 -3.47 11.30
CA LYS A 28 16.89 -2.84 10.78
C LYS A 28 16.58 -1.83 9.67
N ILE A 29 15.53 -2.08 8.89
CA ILE A 29 14.98 -1.16 7.90
C ILE A 29 13.49 -0.95 8.17
N PRO A 30 12.95 0.25 7.96
CA PRO A 30 11.52 0.48 8.03
C PRO A 30 10.77 -0.17 6.84
N PRO A 31 9.51 -0.56 7.03
CA PRO A 31 8.67 -1.10 5.95
C PRO A 31 8.39 -0.10 4.82
N ASP A 32 8.50 1.20 5.12
CA ASP A 32 8.42 2.30 4.16
C ASP A 32 9.69 2.51 3.33
N THR A 33 10.77 1.77 3.60
CA THR A 33 11.99 1.83 2.76
C THR A 33 11.66 1.40 1.35
N TYR A 34 11.94 2.27 0.37
CA TYR A 34 11.77 1.93 -1.04
C TYR A 34 12.71 0.78 -1.45
N ALA A 35 12.13 -0.20 -2.11
CA ALA A 35 12.79 -1.36 -2.66
C ALA A 35 12.32 -1.60 -4.11
N THR A 36 13.14 -2.26 -4.91
CA THR A 36 12.80 -2.74 -6.25
C THR A 36 13.41 -4.13 -6.43
N SER A 37 12.76 -5.01 -7.19
CA SER A 37 13.30 -6.31 -7.56
C SER A 37 13.85 -6.29 -8.99
N ASP A 38 14.84 -7.13 -9.26
CA ASP A 38 15.45 -7.35 -10.59
C ASP A 38 14.38 -7.81 -11.61
N GLY A 39 13.63 -6.86 -12.18
CA GLY A 39 12.52 -7.07 -13.11
C GLY A 39 11.30 -6.15 -12.91
N LEU A 40 11.14 -5.54 -11.73
CA LEU A 40 10.11 -4.53 -11.46
C LEU A 40 10.79 -3.15 -11.45
N ASP A 41 10.82 -2.44 -12.58
CA ASP A 41 11.31 -1.05 -12.71
C ASP A 41 10.50 -0.01 -11.87
N GLU A 42 9.79 -0.48 -10.84
CA GLU A 42 9.02 0.33 -9.92
C GLU A 42 9.61 0.22 -8.51
N TRP A 43 9.92 1.38 -7.92
CA TRP A 43 10.35 1.48 -6.54
C TRP A 43 9.13 1.54 -5.63
N LYS A 44 8.96 0.55 -4.78
CA LYS A 44 7.82 0.42 -3.87
C LYS A 44 8.32 0.18 -2.44
N PRO A 45 7.55 0.52 -1.40
CA PRO A 45 7.95 0.19 -0.03
C PRO A 45 8.23 -1.31 0.09
N VAL A 46 9.30 -1.66 0.82
CA VAL A 46 9.81 -3.03 0.92
C VAL A 46 8.76 -4.01 1.43
N GLY A 47 7.85 -3.56 2.31
CA GLY A 47 6.70 -4.36 2.74
C GLY A 47 5.78 -4.74 1.56
N GLU A 48 5.55 -3.81 0.64
CA GLU A 48 4.72 -4.03 -0.55
C GLU A 48 5.45 -4.88 -1.59
N VAL A 49 6.75 -4.68 -1.83
CA VAL A 49 7.54 -5.53 -2.75
C VAL A 49 7.50 -7.00 -2.33
N LEU A 50 7.65 -7.26 -1.02
CA LEU A 50 7.60 -8.62 -0.47
C LEU A 50 6.20 -9.23 -0.49
N LEU A 51 5.14 -8.41 -0.35
CA LEU A 51 3.74 -8.87 -0.41
C LEU A 51 3.32 -9.15 -1.87
N GLU A 52 3.74 -8.26 -2.76
CA GLU A 52 3.35 -8.25 -4.15
C GLU A 52 4.02 -9.39 -4.92
N GLU A 53 5.23 -9.86 -4.56
CA GLU A 53 5.81 -11.09 -5.13
C GLU A 53 4.95 -12.35 -4.84
N SER A 54 4.19 -12.36 -3.74
CA SER A 54 3.22 -13.43 -3.45
C SER A 54 1.93 -13.35 -4.28
N GLU A 55 1.57 -12.16 -4.79
CA GLU A 55 0.28 -11.91 -5.45
C GLU A 55 0.39 -11.54 -6.95
N THR A 56 1.59 -11.20 -7.45
CA THR A 56 1.80 -10.67 -8.82
C THR A 56 1.75 -11.68 -9.95
N SER A 57 1.44 -12.96 -9.69
CA SER A 57 0.99 -13.78 -10.82
C SER A 57 -0.45 -13.43 -11.26
N SER A 58 -1.25 -12.68 -10.48
CA SER A 58 -2.58 -12.23 -10.94
C SER A 58 -3.24 -11.20 -10.00
N ASN A 59 -2.91 -9.90 -10.05
CA ASN A 59 -3.91 -8.89 -9.63
C ASN A 59 -3.68 -7.46 -10.18
N PRO A 60 -4.35 -7.04 -11.26
CA PRO A 60 -4.49 -5.63 -11.61
C PRO A 60 -5.72 -5.04 -10.90
N SER A 61 -5.67 -4.80 -9.59
CA SER A 61 -6.73 -4.06 -8.88
C SER A 61 -6.23 -3.47 -7.56
N ARG A 62 -5.19 -2.64 -7.63
CA ARG A 62 -5.09 -1.49 -6.71
C ARG A 62 -6.09 -0.44 -7.19
N VAL A 63 -7.37 -0.62 -6.87
CA VAL A 63 -8.22 0.54 -6.65
C VAL A 63 -7.98 0.96 -5.19
N PRO A 64 -7.33 2.10 -4.92
CA PRO A 64 -7.40 2.66 -3.59
C PRO A 64 -8.88 2.84 -3.29
N SER A 65 -9.35 2.29 -2.16
CA SER A 65 -10.58 2.73 -1.54
C SER A 65 -10.50 4.24 -1.46
N GLU A 66 -11.21 4.88 -2.38
CA GLU A 66 -11.49 6.30 -2.32
C GLU A 66 -12.03 6.57 -0.93
N LEU A 67 -11.43 7.57 -0.32
CA LEU A 67 -11.49 7.97 1.07
C LEU A 67 -12.92 7.85 1.64
N PRO A 68 -13.06 7.50 2.93
CA PRO A 68 -14.35 7.54 3.59
C PRO A 68 -14.90 8.96 3.47
N ALA A 69 -15.90 9.16 2.60
CA ALA A 69 -16.82 10.27 2.71
C ALA A 69 -17.70 10.01 3.95
N GLU A 70 -17.08 9.97 5.13
CA GLU A 70 -17.73 10.26 6.40
C GLU A 70 -17.72 11.77 6.55
N ILE A 71 -18.55 12.41 5.73
CA ILE A 71 -19.12 13.71 6.05
C ILE A 71 -20.62 13.40 6.10
N ILE A 72 -21.16 13.55 7.32
CA ILE A 72 -22.58 13.50 7.77
C ILE A 72 -23.29 12.14 7.87
N GLU A 73 -23.11 11.52 9.05
CA GLU A 73 -24.18 10.92 9.88
C GLU A 73 -25.33 11.95 10.13
N PRO A 74 -26.56 11.60 10.55
CA PRO A 74 -27.55 10.60 10.13
C PRO A 74 -28.81 11.30 9.53
N GLU A 75 -29.95 10.60 9.44
CA GLU A 75 -31.31 11.07 9.01
C GLU A 75 -31.64 10.82 7.54
N HIS A 76 -31.74 9.54 7.23
CA HIS A 76 -32.93 8.92 6.62
C HIS A 76 -34.18 9.82 6.63
N ASP A 77 -34.27 10.74 5.66
CA ASP A 77 -35.49 11.50 5.35
C ASP A 77 -36.50 10.57 4.66
N GLN A 78 -37.09 9.68 5.47
CA GLN A 78 -38.34 9.02 5.16
C GLN A 78 -39.47 9.75 5.90
N ASN A 79 -39.77 10.99 5.51
CA ASN A 79 -41.07 11.58 5.82
C ASN A 79 -41.45 12.70 4.84
N ILE A 80 -41.77 12.31 3.60
CA ILE A 80 -42.52 13.15 2.67
C ILE A 80 -43.94 13.36 3.25
N GLN A 81 -44.11 14.31 4.18
CA GLN A 81 -45.37 15.02 4.44
C GLN A 81 -45.07 16.33 5.18
N GLN A 82 -44.88 17.43 4.43
CA GLN A 82 -45.14 18.77 4.96
C GLN A 82 -46.60 19.12 4.66
N PRO A 83 -47.42 19.52 5.66
CA PRO A 83 -48.74 20.09 5.40
C PRO A 83 -48.58 21.48 4.76
N VAL A 84 -49.27 21.71 3.65
CA VAL A 84 -49.40 23.05 3.07
C VAL A 84 -50.48 23.80 3.83
N GLU A 85 -50.10 24.77 4.65
CA GLU A 85 -50.95 25.87 5.12
C GLU A 85 -50.03 27.02 5.57
N PRO A 86 -50.45 28.32 5.55
CA PRO A 86 -51.83 28.83 5.48
C PRO A 86 -52.28 29.42 4.13
#